data_AF-A0A7C3XPG9-F1
#
_entry.id   AF-A0A7C3XPG9-F1
#
_cell.length_a   1.000
_cell.length_b   1.000
_cell.length_c   1.000
_cell.angle_alpha   90.00
_cell.angle_beta   90.00
_cell.angle_gamma   90.00
#
_symmetry.space_group_name_H-M   'P 1'
#
loop_
_entity.id
_entity.type
_entity.pdbx_description
1 polymer ?
#
loop_
_entity_poly.entity_id
_entity_poly.type
_entity_poly.pdbx_seq_one_letter_code
_entity_poly.pdbx_strand_id
1 'polypeptide(L)'
;MNTESSYKIESQKGQYGFSQNWFLQLKNKISNYNKLSRELNLTIEEQRGLLHTKFKFAVTPYLLSLIDQNNEHCPIRKQFIPTIDEIKVLPEELSTQKIQNDTSKNEFLVLPEIVHRYADRITILLT
;
A
#
# COMPACT_ATOMS: atom_id res chain seq x y z
N MET A 1 5.65 5.08 39.50
CA MET A 1 5.37 6.28 38.68
C MET A 1 4.40 5.86 37.60
N ASN A 2 3.13 6.20 37.78
CA ASN A 2 2.05 5.88 36.85
C ASN A 2 2.15 6.82 35.65
N THR A 3 2.52 6.29 34.49
CA THR A 3 2.31 6.96 33.20
C THR A 3 1.32 6.15 32.37
N GLU A 4 0.15 5.89 32.96
CA GLU A 4 -1.06 5.65 32.17
C GLU A 4 -1.46 6.98 31.53
N SER A 5 -0.79 7.33 30.42
CA SER A 5 -1.31 8.33 29.50
C SER A 5 -2.51 7.70 28.79
N SER A 6 -3.64 7.70 29.49
CA SER A 6 -4.95 7.41 28.94
C SER A 6 -5.28 8.50 27.93
N TYR A 7 -4.85 8.32 26.69
CA TYR A 7 -5.43 9.05 25.57
C TYR A 7 -6.90 8.62 25.51
N LYS A 8 -7.78 9.42 26.12
CA LYS A 8 -9.20 9.41 25.79
C LYS A 8 -9.27 9.72 24.29
N ILE A 9 -9.42 8.67 23.48
CA ILE A 9 -9.66 8.81 22.05
C ILE A 9 -11.12 9.25 21.92
N GLU A 10 -11.34 10.54 22.11
CA GLU A 10 -12.60 11.16 21.76
C GLU A 10 -12.70 11.08 20.24
N SER A 11 -13.62 10.24 19.77
CA SER A 11 -13.86 9.99 18.35
C SER A 11 -14.50 11.24 17.74
N GLN A 12 -13.67 12.24 17.44
CA GLN A 12 -14.10 13.34 16.60
C GLN A 12 -14.32 12.77 15.19
N LYS A 13 -15.59 12.53 14.86
CA LYS A 13 -16.00 12.26 13.48
C LYS A 13 -15.64 13.51 12.67
N GLY A 14 -14.62 13.41 11.82
CA GLY A 14 -14.30 14.47 10.89
C GLY A 14 -15.45 14.70 9.91
N GLN A 15 -15.37 15.77 9.12
CA GLN A 15 -16.36 16.18 8.11
C GLN A 15 -16.83 15.05 7.15
N TYR A 16 -16.07 13.96 7.04
CA TYR A 16 -16.34 12.79 6.19
C TYR A 16 -16.88 11.56 6.94
N GLY A 17 -17.27 11.68 8.21
CA GLY A 17 -17.80 10.56 9.02
C GLY A 17 -16.74 9.55 9.51
N PHE A 18 -15.48 9.71 9.10
CA PHE A 18 -14.35 8.88 9.53
C PHE A 18 -13.51 9.57 10.62
N SER A 19 -12.81 8.75 11.43
CA SER A 19 -11.87 9.25 12.44
C SER A 19 -10.62 9.81 11.76
N GLN A 20 -10.19 11.01 12.17
CA GLN A 20 -8.92 11.61 11.72
C GLN A 20 -7.69 10.99 12.39
N ASN A 21 -7.87 10.04 13.31
CA ASN A 21 -6.77 9.36 13.98
C ASN A 21 -6.10 8.34 13.05
N TRP A 22 -4.84 8.60 12.68
CA TRP A 22 -4.06 7.75 11.77
C TRP A 22 -3.86 6.32 12.30
N PHE A 23 -3.72 6.15 13.62
CA PHE A 23 -3.54 4.84 14.23
C PHE A 23 -4.78 3.96 14.01
N LEU A 24 -5.97 4.55 14.16
CA LEU A 24 -7.23 3.85 13.89
C LEU A 24 -7.41 3.54 12.40
N GLN A 25 -7.00 4.45 11.51
CA GLN A 25 -7.02 4.20 10.06
C GLN A 25 -6.12 3.02 9.67
N LEU A 26 -4.90 2.96 10.22
CA LEU A 26 -3.97 1.85 9.96
C LEU A 26 -4.40 0.53 10.60
N LYS A 27 -5.04 0.58 11.78
CA LYS A 27 -5.61 -0.59 12.46
C LYS A 27 -6.79 -1.17 11.68
N ASN A 28 -7.62 -0.32 11.10
CA ASN A 28 -8.84 -0.71 10.38
C ASN A 28 -8.65 -0.83 8.87
N LYS A 29 -7.42 -0.84 8.36
CA LYS A 29 -7.14 -1.01 6.94
C LYS A 29 -7.72 -2.31 6.40
N ILE A 30 -8.22 -2.27 5.17
CA ILE A 30 -8.76 -3.42 4.45
C ILE A 30 -7.64 -3.99 3.58
N SER A 31 -7.28 -5.24 3.84
CA SER A 31 -6.28 -6.00 3.08
C SER A 31 -6.80 -7.37 2.61
N ASN A 32 -8.11 -7.58 2.68
CA ASN A 32 -8.75 -8.87 2.38
C ASN A 32 -9.81 -8.70 1.30
N TYR A 33 -9.82 -9.60 0.33
CA TYR A 33 -10.80 -9.64 -0.76
C TYR A 33 -12.25 -9.57 -0.24
N ASN A 34 -12.62 -10.45 0.70
CA ASN A 34 -13.98 -10.54 1.24
C ASN A 34 -14.48 -9.28 1.95
N LYS A 35 -13.57 -8.47 2.50
CA LYS A 35 -13.94 -7.19 3.10
C LYS A 35 -14.10 -6.13 2.03
N LEU A 36 -13.17 -6.09 1.07
CA LEU A 36 -13.19 -5.12 -0.02
C LEU A 36 -14.40 -5.30 -0.94
N SER A 37 -14.80 -6.54 -1.24
CA SER A 37 -15.95 -6.84 -2.09
C SER A 37 -17.30 -6.43 -1.50
N ARG A 38 -17.36 -6.13 -0.20
CA ARG A 38 -18.55 -5.58 0.46
C ARG A 38 -18.64 -4.06 0.32
N GLU A 39 -17.50 -3.41 0.12
CA GLU A 39 -17.39 -1.94 0.09
C GLU A 39 -17.31 -1.40 -1.34
N LEU A 40 -16.86 -2.21 -2.31
CA LEU A 40 -16.72 -1.83 -3.71
C LEU A 40 -17.29 -2.89 -4.64
N ASN A 41 -17.94 -2.43 -5.71
CA ASN A 41 -18.28 -3.28 -6.86
C ASN A 41 -17.00 -3.59 -7.63
N LEU A 42 -16.44 -4.79 -7.43
CA LEU A 42 -15.18 -5.21 -8.06
C LEU A 42 -15.42 -5.77 -9.46
N THR A 43 -14.63 -5.31 -10.41
CA THR A 43 -14.58 -5.86 -11.78
C THR A 43 -13.93 -7.25 -11.76
N ILE A 44 -14.16 -8.03 -12.83
CA ILE A 44 -13.57 -9.38 -12.95
C ILE A 44 -12.03 -9.31 -12.93
N GLU A 45 -11.44 -8.26 -13.50
CA GLU A 45 -9.99 -8.06 -13.54
C GLU A 45 -9.40 -7.83 -12.15
N GLU A 46 -10.08 -7.03 -11.32
CA GLU A 46 -9.65 -6.77 -9.93
C GLU A 46 -9.90 -7.97 -9.03
N GLN A 47 -11.00 -8.71 -9.23
CA GLN A 47 -11.23 -9.95 -8.48
C GLN A 47 -10.09 -10.95 -8.74
N ARG A 48 -9.70 -11.11 -10.01
CA ARG A 48 -8.55 -11.96 -10.38
C ARG A 48 -7.24 -11.40 -9.84
N GLY A 49 -7.03 -10.09 -9.93
CA GLY A 49 -5.86 -9.41 -9.36
C GLY A 49 -5.72 -9.68 -7.86
N LEU A 50 -6.79 -9.48 -7.09
CA LEU A 50 -6.81 -9.69 -5.64
C LEU A 50 -6.58 -11.15 -5.22
N LEU A 51 -7.00 -12.12 -6.04
CA LEU A 51 -6.78 -13.55 -5.77
C LEU A 51 -5.38 -14.04 -6.15
N HIS A 52 -4.77 -13.45 -7.18
CA HIS A 52 -3.51 -13.93 -7.76
C HIS A 52 -2.31 -13.00 -7.55
N THR A 53 -2.50 -11.83 -6.93
CA THR A 53 -1.43 -10.83 -6.76
C THR A 53 -0.29 -11.36 -5.90
N LYS A 54 0.94 -11.03 -6.31
CA LYS A 54 2.16 -11.25 -5.54
C LYS A 54 2.43 -10.09 -4.55
N PHE A 55 1.75 -8.96 -4.73
CA PHE A 55 1.96 -7.75 -3.94
C PHE A 55 0.89 -7.65 -2.84
N LYS A 56 1.34 -7.32 -1.62
CA LYS A 56 0.42 -7.07 -0.50
C LYS A 56 -0.30 -5.76 -0.75
N PHE A 57 -1.63 -5.78 -0.73
CA PHE A 57 -2.45 -4.57 -0.79
C PHE A 57 -3.04 -4.24 0.58
N ALA A 58 -3.27 -2.94 0.80
CA ALA A 58 -3.91 -2.44 2.01
C ALA A 58 -4.47 -1.04 1.73
N VAL A 59 -5.75 -0.82 2.04
CA VAL A 59 -6.43 0.46 1.85
C VAL A 59 -7.05 0.91 3.16
N THR A 60 -6.83 2.16 3.56
CA THR A 60 -7.45 2.72 4.77
C THR A 60 -8.91 3.08 4.51
N PRO A 61 -9.79 3.05 5.53
CA PRO A 61 -11.19 3.49 5.39
C PRO A 61 -11.34 4.89 4.78
N TYR A 62 -10.47 5.83 5.14
CA TYR A 62 -10.47 7.17 4.56
C TYR A 62 -10.18 7.14 3.05
N LEU A 63 -9.14 6.45 2.59
CA LEU A 63 -8.83 6.37 1.16
C LEU A 63 -9.95 5.68 0.38
N LEU A 64 -10.55 4.64 0.98
CA LEU A 64 -11.69 3.94 0.40
C LEU A 64 -12.90 4.86 0.22
N SER A 65 -13.15 5.79 1.14
CA SER A 65 -14.23 6.76 1.02
C SER A 65 -14.06 7.80 -0.09
N LEU A 66 -12.83 7.99 -0.57
CA LEU A 66 -12.54 8.88 -1.71
C LEU A 66 -12.72 8.15 -3.05
N ILE A 67 -12.84 6.83 -3.05
CA ILE A 67 -13.03 6.06 -4.27
C ILE A 67 -14.48 6.21 -4.75
N ASP A 68 -14.63 6.65 -5.99
CA ASP A 68 -15.92 6.59 -6.68
C ASP A 68 -16.24 5.14 -7.04
N GLN A 69 -17.25 4.58 -6.39
CA GLN A 69 -17.63 3.17 -6.48
C GLN A 69 -18.24 2.81 -7.85
N ASN A 70 -18.80 3.80 -8.55
CA ASN A 70 -19.48 3.62 -9.83
C ASN A 70 -18.56 3.87 -11.04
N ASN A 71 -17.33 4.29 -10.79
CA ASN A 71 -16.37 4.63 -11.83
C ASN A 71 -15.16 3.68 -11.80
N GLU A 72 -15.14 2.73 -12.74
CA GLU A 72 -14.03 1.80 -12.94
C GLU A 72 -12.71 2.51 -13.32
N HIS A 73 -12.80 3.73 -13.85
CA HIS A 73 -11.66 4.57 -14.20
C HIS A 73 -11.27 5.58 -13.11
N CYS A 74 -11.81 5.43 -11.90
CA CYS A 74 -11.42 6.26 -10.75
C CYS A 74 -9.89 6.20 -10.55
N PRO A 75 -9.18 7.34 -10.55
CA PRO A 75 -7.72 7.37 -10.45
C PRO A 75 -7.23 6.87 -9.08
N ILE A 76 -8.00 7.12 -8.01
CA ILE A 76 -7.67 6.65 -6.66
C ILE A 76 -7.80 5.12 -6.62
N ARG A 77 -8.87 4.57 -7.19
CA ARG A 77 -9.08 3.10 -7.26
C ARG A 77 -7.90 2.39 -7.92
N LYS A 78 -7.43 2.90 -9.05
CA LYS A 78 -6.31 2.34 -9.83
C LYS A 78 -4.97 2.34 -9.09
N GLN A 79 -4.79 3.17 -8.06
CA GLN A 79 -3.56 3.21 -7.25
C GLN A 79 -3.55 2.15 -6.14
N PHE A 80 -4.73 1.73 -5.68
CA PHE A 80 -4.87 0.96 -4.44
C PHE A 80 -5.47 -0.43 -4.64
N ILE A 81 -6.25 -0.65 -5.69
CA ILE A 81 -6.91 -1.93 -5.97
C ILE A 81 -6.13 -2.69 -7.05
N PRO A 82 -5.51 -3.84 -6.71
CA PRO A 82 -4.73 -4.61 -7.67
C PRO A 82 -5.56 -5.16 -8.82
N THR A 83 -4.96 -5.19 -10.01
CA THR A 83 -5.54 -5.81 -11.21
C THR A 83 -4.71 -7.02 -11.67
N ILE A 84 -5.32 -7.91 -12.46
CA ILE A 84 -4.63 -9.10 -12.98
C ILE A 84 -3.42 -8.75 -13.87
N ASP A 85 -3.43 -7.58 -14.48
CA ASP A 85 -2.36 -7.13 -15.38
C ASP A 85 -1.06 -6.83 -14.65
N GLU A 86 -1.09 -6.49 -13.35
CA GLU A 86 0.11 -6.25 -12.53
C GLU A 86 1.00 -7.50 -12.35
N ILE A 87 0.47 -8.69 -12.62
CA ILE A 87 1.20 -9.95 -12.47
C ILE A 87 1.86 -10.36 -13.80
N LYS A 88 1.47 -9.75 -14.92
CA LYS A 88 2.07 -9.99 -16.22
C LYS A 88 3.45 -9.35 -16.24
N VAL A 89 4.48 -10.19 -16.37
CA VAL A 89 5.88 -9.73 -16.51
C VAL A 89 6.18 -9.65 -18.00
N LEU A 90 6.53 -8.46 -18.48
CA LEU A 90 6.94 -8.26 -19.87
C LEU A 90 8.43 -8.63 -20.07
N PRO A 91 8.85 -9.06 -21.28
CA PRO A 91 10.25 -9.39 -21.57
C PRO A 91 11.23 -8.24 -21.29
N GLU A 92 10.76 -7.00 -21.42
CA GLU A 92 11.54 -5.78 -21.22
C GLU A 92 11.67 -5.39 -19.73
N GLU A 93 10.89 -6.01 -18.84
CA GLU A 93 10.93 -5.71 -17.41
C GLU A 93 12.19 -6.26 -16.74
N LEU A 94 12.84 -5.40 -15.96
CA LEU A 94 13.92 -5.81 -15.08
C LEU A 94 13.34 -6.62 -13.92
N SER A 95 13.69 -7.91 -13.84
CA SER A 95 13.25 -8.73 -12.71
C SER A 95 13.78 -8.18 -11.39
N THR A 96 12.91 -7.98 -10.40
CA THR A 96 13.28 -7.53 -9.05
C THR A 96 14.30 -8.46 -8.38
N GLN A 97 14.28 -9.76 -8.72
CA GLN A 97 15.30 -10.73 -8.33
C GLN A 97 16.71 -10.39 -8.85
N LYS A 98 16.85 -9.79 -10.03
CA LYS A 98 18.16 -9.34 -10.52
C LYS A 98 18.70 -8.16 -9.71
N ILE A 99 17.87 -7.32 -9.10
CA ILE A 99 18.35 -6.18 -8.31
C ILE A 99 18.80 -6.65 -6.91
N GLN A 100 18.05 -7.59 -6.31
CA GLN A 100 18.31 -8.08 -4.95
C GLN A 100 19.48 -9.09 -4.90
N ASN A 101 19.58 -9.99 -5.89
CA ASN A 101 20.65 -11.01 -5.95
C ASN A 101 21.98 -10.46 -6.47
N ASP A 102 21.99 -9.23 -7.00
CA ASP A 102 23.19 -8.53 -7.44
C ASP A 102 23.67 -7.54 -6.36
N THR A 103 23.37 -7.82 -5.08
CA THR A 103 23.93 -7.10 -3.93
C THR A 103 25.45 -7.17 -3.90
N SER A 104 26.04 -8.23 -4.46
CA SER A 104 27.48 -8.37 -4.67
C SER A 104 28.04 -7.59 -5.87
N LYS A 105 27.20 -7.01 -6.74
CA LYS A 105 27.60 -6.14 -7.86
C LYS A 105 26.91 -4.78 -7.93
N ASN A 106 26.03 -4.47 -6.98
CA ASN A 106 25.45 -3.14 -6.86
C ASN A 106 26.46 -2.25 -6.15
N GLU A 107 27.30 -1.59 -6.93
CA GLU A 107 28.35 -0.67 -6.47
C GLU A 107 27.82 0.48 -5.58
N PHE A 108 26.50 0.69 -5.56
CA PHE A 108 25.83 1.71 -4.77
C PHE A 108 25.34 1.23 -3.39
N LEU A 109 25.41 -0.08 -3.09
CA LEU A 109 24.99 -0.62 -1.80
C LEU A 109 26.16 -0.62 -0.83
N VAL A 110 26.08 0.24 0.18
CA VAL A 110 27.09 0.32 1.26
C VAL A 110 26.77 -0.71 2.34
N LEU A 111 25.48 -0.85 2.65
CA LEU A 111 24.87 -1.81 3.59
C LEU A 111 23.49 -2.22 3.05
N PRO A 112 22.88 -3.33 3.50
CA PRO A 112 21.58 -3.78 3.00
C PRO A 112 20.47 -2.71 3.10
N GLU A 113 20.54 -1.84 4.10
CA GLU A 113 19.56 -0.79 4.37
C GLU A 113 19.95 0.60 3.83
N ILE A 114 21.16 0.75 3.25
CA ILE A 114 21.70 2.03 2.80
C ILE A 114 22.15 1.98 1.34
N VAL A 115 21.55 2.85 0.53
CA VAL A 115 21.90 3.05 -0.89
C VAL A 115 22.56 4.42 -1.06
N HIS A 116 23.81 4.46 -1.55
CA HIS A 116 24.56 5.69 -1.88
C HIS A 116 24.84 5.73 -3.38
N ARG A 117 23.84 6.17 -4.16
CA ARG A 117 23.96 6.26 -5.63
C ARG A 117 24.58 7.58 -6.11
N TYR A 118 24.40 8.66 -5.35
CA TYR A 118 24.80 10.01 -5.75
C TYR A 118 25.74 10.59 -4.71
N ALA A 119 26.72 11.39 -5.13
CA ALA A 119 27.78 11.90 -4.26
C ALA A 119 27.26 12.59 -2.98
N ASP A 120 26.13 13.29 -3.07
CA ASP A 120 25.60 14.20 -2.04
C ASP A 120 24.34 13.69 -1.31
N ARG A 121 23.84 12.49 -1.62
CA ARG A 121 22.61 11.96 -1.00
C ARG A 121 22.59 10.46 -0.86
N ILE A 122 22.01 10.01 0.24
CA ILE A 122 21.78 8.60 0.55
C ILE A 122 20.28 8.31 0.69
N THR A 123 19.90 7.07 0.38
CA THR A 123 18.57 6.53 0.69
C THR A 123 18.71 5.51 1.80
N ILE A 124 17.97 5.72 2.90
CA ILE A 124 17.91 4.80 4.02
C ILE A 124 16.55 4.11 3.99
N LEU A 125 16.54 2.78 3.99
CA LEU A 125 15.33 1.98 4.06
C LEU A 125 14.95 1.75 5.52
N LEU A 126 13.94 2.49 5.99
CA LEU A 126 13.34 2.35 7.33
C LEU A 126 11.89 1.89 7.19
N THR A 127 11.38 1.13 8.15
CA THR A 127 9.98 0.65 8.18
C THR A 127 9.37 0.90 9.55
#